data_AF-A0A2D8KE88-F1
#
_entry.id   AF-A0A2D8KE88-F1
#
_cell.length_a   1.000
_cell.length_b   1.000
_cell.length_c   1.000
_cell.angle_alpha   90.00
_cell.angle_beta   90.00
_cell.angle_gamma   90.00
#
_symmetry.space_group_name_H-M   'P 1'
#
loop_
_entity.id
_entity.type
_entity.pdbx_description
1 polymer ?
#
loop_
_entity_poly.entity_id
_entity_poly.type
_entity_poly.pdbx_seq_one_letter_code
_entity_poly.pdbx_strand_id
1 'polypeptide(L)'
;MFVTTLILLGPHESSKIMAGETWKKKEVRGFALYDWAKSGFETSITAGVFPGWFAALFVTANGLNVEIASIEMNADNIMTLTVTFGAIIVALLSPSLGVIADRKPIKKRTLRLLTNLGIFSVVVMGLAPFLPVDLKWVCLLIFYVLATCSNNLASVFYNSLLPHIGTEDEMNEISNLGFATGYVGGCVLLVIHLALLLGSGFADWAFTASMVTTGLWWYGFAIFTFRWIPEPEVENPMEDLSFRDSTKLAISEVMSTLREYKNFRTLFLYIIAYFLF
;
A
#
# COMPACT_ATOMS: atom_id res chain seq x y z
N MET A 1 -24.34 9.62 0.39
CA MET A 1 -24.31 9.52 -1.09
C MET A 1 -24.34 8.08 -1.62
N PHE A 2 -24.18 7.04 -0.78
CA PHE A 2 -24.41 5.63 -1.17
C PHE A 2 -25.88 5.17 -1.05
N VAL A 3 -26.68 5.87 -0.22
CA VAL A 3 -28.12 5.56 -0.04
C VAL A 3 -28.96 6.11 -1.19
N THR A 4 -28.47 7.13 -1.90
CA THR A 4 -29.24 7.82 -2.96
C THR A 4 -29.18 7.08 -4.31
N THR A 5 -28.08 6.39 -4.62
CA THR A 5 -27.94 5.63 -5.86
C THR A 5 -28.84 4.38 -5.89
N LEU A 6 -29.14 3.79 -4.72
CA LEU A 6 -30.01 2.62 -4.60
C LEU A 6 -31.50 2.91 -4.83
N ILE A 7 -31.92 4.17 -4.73
CA ILE A 7 -33.34 4.58 -4.84
C ILE A 7 -33.74 4.84 -6.30
N LEU A 8 -32.79 5.03 -7.21
CA LEU A 8 -33.04 5.37 -8.62
C LEU A 8 -33.16 4.16 -9.55
N LEU A 9 -32.83 2.96 -9.08
CA LEU A 9 -32.94 1.74 -9.88
C LEU A 9 -34.29 1.08 -9.61
N GLY A 10 -35.06 0.86 -10.68
CA GLY A 10 -36.41 0.32 -10.59
C GLY A 10 -36.44 -1.11 -10.00
N PRO A 11 -37.60 -1.56 -9.50
CA PRO A 11 -37.75 -2.87 -8.84
C PRO A 11 -37.24 -4.05 -9.69
N HIS A 12 -37.27 -3.91 -11.02
CA HIS A 12 -36.92 -4.95 -11.97
C HIS A 12 -35.41 -5.09 -12.26
N GLU A 13 -34.61 -4.05 -12.00
CA GLU A 13 -33.14 -4.06 -12.13
C GLU A 13 -32.49 -4.52 -10.84
N SER A 14 -33.03 -4.10 -9.69
CA SER A 14 -32.59 -4.58 -8.37
C SER A 14 -32.75 -6.10 -8.21
N SER A 15 -33.77 -6.72 -8.84
CA SER A 15 -34.00 -8.16 -8.73
C SER A 15 -33.10 -9.01 -9.64
N LYS A 16 -32.52 -8.44 -10.70
CA LYS A 16 -31.55 -9.16 -11.57
C LYS A 16 -30.14 -9.09 -11.01
N ILE A 17 -29.76 -8.00 -10.36
CA ILE A 17 -28.48 -7.87 -9.65
C ILE A 17 -28.44 -8.83 -8.45
N MET A 18 -29.57 -9.05 -7.78
CA MET A 18 -29.65 -9.91 -6.58
C MET A 18 -29.79 -11.43 -6.86
N ALA A 19 -29.87 -11.86 -8.13
CA ALA A 19 -30.19 -13.25 -8.49
C ALA A 19 -28.99 -14.08 -9.01
N GLY A 20 -27.78 -13.51 -9.05
CA GLY A 20 -26.58 -14.19 -9.56
C GLY A 20 -25.30 -14.02 -8.74
N GLU A 21 -25.32 -13.28 -7.62
CA GLU A 21 -24.12 -13.02 -6.82
C GLU A 21 -23.64 -14.29 -6.08
N THR A 22 -22.56 -14.90 -6.57
CA THR A 22 -21.83 -15.97 -5.89
C THR A 22 -20.81 -15.42 -4.90
N TRP A 23 -21.10 -14.29 -4.26
CA TRP A 23 -20.12 -13.57 -3.47
C TRP A 23 -19.77 -14.36 -2.22
N LYS A 24 -18.49 -14.66 -2.05
CA LYS A 24 -17.96 -15.09 -0.76
C LYS A 24 -17.91 -13.86 0.16
N LYS A 25 -19.06 -13.48 0.71
CA LYS A 25 -19.30 -12.22 1.47
C LYS A 25 -18.24 -11.94 2.54
N LYS A 26 -17.72 -12.99 3.17
CA LYS A 26 -16.68 -12.90 4.20
C LYS A 26 -15.31 -12.49 3.64
N GLU A 27 -14.99 -12.96 2.45
CA GLU A 27 -13.70 -12.73 1.77
C GLU A 27 -13.68 -11.36 1.10
N VAL A 28 -14.79 -10.96 0.47
CA VAL A 28 -15.00 -9.60 -0.04
C VAL A 28 -14.84 -8.56 1.08
N ARG A 29 -15.42 -8.81 2.26
CA ARG A 29 -15.22 -7.95 3.43
C ARG A 29 -13.76 -7.95 3.91
N GLY A 30 -13.11 -9.11 3.88
CA GLY A 30 -11.69 -9.22 4.23
C GLY A 30 -10.79 -8.43 3.28
N PHE A 31 -11.13 -8.42 1.99
CA PHE A 31 -10.46 -7.64 0.96
C PHE A 31 -10.66 -6.15 1.23
N ALA A 32 -11.90 -5.68 1.33
CA ALA A 32 -12.22 -4.29 1.61
C ALA A 32 -11.59 -3.76 2.91
N LEU A 33 -11.56 -4.56 3.99
CA LEU A 33 -10.91 -4.18 5.24
C LEU A 33 -9.39 -4.05 5.11
N TYR A 34 -8.75 -4.72 4.16
CA TYR A 34 -7.32 -4.54 3.91
C TYR A 34 -7.04 -3.16 3.32
N ASP A 35 -7.83 -2.74 2.31
CA ASP A 35 -7.71 -1.40 1.74
C ASP A 35 -8.01 -0.32 2.78
N TRP A 36 -9.06 -0.50 3.59
CA TRP A 36 -9.34 0.34 4.76
C TRP A 36 -8.13 0.48 5.70
N ALA A 37 -7.45 -0.64 5.97
CA ALA A 37 -6.29 -0.68 6.85
C ALA A 37 -5.09 0.08 6.25
N LYS A 38 -4.73 -0.25 5.00
CA LYS A 38 -3.54 0.30 4.33
C LYS A 38 -3.71 1.79 4.00
N SER A 39 -4.92 2.24 3.66
CA SER A 39 -5.17 3.65 3.34
C SER A 39 -5.02 4.56 4.56
N GLY A 40 -5.17 4.04 5.78
CA GLY A 40 -4.78 4.74 7.01
C GLY A 40 -3.28 5.07 7.03
N PHE A 41 -2.44 4.11 6.63
CA PHE A 41 -1.01 4.32 6.45
C PHE A 41 -0.70 5.34 5.35
N GLU A 42 -1.32 5.21 4.18
CA GLU A 42 -1.07 6.09 3.04
C GLU A 42 -1.42 7.56 3.37
N THR A 43 -2.56 7.78 4.03
CA THR A 43 -2.99 9.13 4.40
C THR A 43 -2.16 9.73 5.53
N SER A 44 -1.82 8.96 6.56
CA SER A 44 -1.14 9.50 7.75
C SER A 44 0.38 9.55 7.61
N ILE A 45 0.99 8.54 6.98
CA ILE A 45 2.45 8.41 6.85
C ILE A 45 2.94 8.95 5.50
N THR A 46 2.28 8.62 4.40
CA THR A 46 2.77 9.05 3.09
C THR A 46 2.38 10.50 2.81
N ALA A 47 1.13 10.88 3.05
CA ALA A 47 0.59 12.17 2.59
C ALA A 47 0.47 13.25 3.66
N GLY A 48 0.15 12.88 4.91
CA GLY A 48 -0.37 13.84 5.91
C GLY A 48 0.61 14.18 7.02
N VAL A 49 0.64 13.35 8.06
CA VAL A 49 1.22 13.68 9.37
C VAL A 49 2.75 13.58 9.36
N PHE A 50 3.29 12.49 8.80
CA PHE A 50 4.73 12.23 8.86
C PHE A 50 5.58 13.25 8.09
N PRO A 51 5.25 13.69 6.86
CA PRO A 51 6.07 14.69 6.16
C PRO A 51 6.24 15.99 6.95
N GLY A 52 5.15 16.50 7.55
CA GLY A 52 5.19 17.69 8.39
C GLY A 52 6.03 17.48 9.66
N TRP A 53 5.89 16.31 10.29
CA TRP A 53 6.70 15.96 11.47
C TRP A 53 8.18 15.82 11.15
N PHE A 54 8.52 15.16 10.03
CA PHE A 54 9.88 15.01 9.56
C PHE A 54 10.52 16.37 9.30
N ALA A 55 9.82 17.29 8.63
CA ALA A 55 10.33 18.63 8.37
C ALA A 55 10.68 19.38 9.66
N ALA A 56 9.80 19.35 10.67
CA ALA A 56 10.06 19.97 11.97
C ALA A 56 11.25 19.34 12.70
N LEU A 57 11.36 18.01 12.69
CA LEU A 57 12.48 17.29 13.30
C LEU A 57 13.80 17.53 12.57
N PHE A 58 13.77 17.57 11.24
CA PHE A 58 14.94 17.83 10.41
C PHE A 58 15.53 19.21 10.73
N VAL A 59 14.69 20.25 10.79
CA VAL A 59 15.12 21.61 11.13
C VAL A 59 15.72 21.67 12.53
N THR A 60 15.12 20.95 13.48
CA THR A 60 15.63 20.88 14.86
C THR A 60 17.00 20.19 14.94
N ALA A 61 17.25 19.16 14.13
CA ALA A 61 18.49 18.39 14.17
C ALA A 61 19.63 19.00 13.33
N ASN A 62 19.32 19.55 12.15
CA ASN A 62 20.31 19.94 11.14
C ASN A 62 20.25 21.44 10.77
N GLY A 63 19.26 22.20 11.25
CA GLY A 63 18.96 23.54 10.74
C GLY A 63 18.17 23.50 9.43
N LEU A 64 18.07 24.65 8.75
CA LEU A 64 17.24 24.76 7.54
C LEU A 64 17.74 23.90 6.37
N ASN A 65 19.06 23.82 6.21
CA ASN A 65 19.72 23.10 5.14
C ASN A 65 20.85 22.23 5.72
N VAL A 66 21.07 21.08 5.09
CA VAL A 66 22.27 20.26 5.26
C VAL A 66 23.04 20.24 3.94
N GLU A 67 24.36 20.34 4.00
CA GLU A 67 25.20 20.14 2.81
C GLU A 67 25.53 18.65 2.67
N ILE A 68 25.06 18.02 1.59
CA ILE A 68 25.38 16.63 1.25
C ILE A 68 25.95 16.62 -0.16
N ALA A 69 27.15 16.06 -0.31
CA ALA A 69 27.86 16.00 -1.59
C ALA A 69 27.98 17.38 -2.30
N SER A 70 28.23 18.43 -1.52
CA SER A 70 28.33 19.82 -1.99
C SER A 70 27.04 20.39 -2.59
N ILE A 71 25.89 19.83 -2.21
CA ILE A 71 24.57 20.34 -2.54
C ILE A 71 23.85 20.66 -1.24
N GLU A 72 23.38 21.90 -1.09
CA GLU A 72 22.50 22.28 0.01
C GLU A 72 21.11 21.66 -0.20
N MET A 73 20.64 20.95 0.82
CA MET A 73 19.36 20.25 0.80
C MET A 73 18.54 20.59 2.03
N ASN A 74 17.27 20.94 1.81
CA ASN A 74 16.31 21.09 2.90
C ASN A 74 15.57 19.77 3.16
N ALA A 75 14.67 19.78 4.16
CA ALA A 75 13.87 18.61 4.51
C ALA A 75 13.06 18.03 3.32
N ASP A 76 12.50 18.89 2.47
CA ASP A 76 11.68 18.49 1.31
C ASP A 76 12.52 17.78 0.25
N ASN A 77 13.75 18.27 -0.01
CA ASN A 77 14.68 17.62 -0.92
C ASN A 77 15.03 16.20 -0.43
N ILE A 78 15.35 16.07 0.86
CA ILE A 78 15.69 14.78 1.48
C ILE A 78 14.49 13.82 1.44
N MET A 79 13.29 14.29 1.75
CA MET A 79 12.06 13.49 1.62
C MET A 79 11.81 13.06 0.18
N THR A 80 11.98 13.95 -0.79
CA THR A 80 11.79 13.64 -2.22
C THR A 80 12.76 12.56 -2.69
N LEU A 81 14.03 12.66 -2.30
CA LEU A 81 15.03 11.63 -2.59
C LEU A 81 14.70 10.30 -1.91
N THR A 82 14.21 10.35 -0.67
CA THR A 82 13.82 9.16 0.09
C THR A 82 12.64 8.43 -0.57
N VAL A 83 11.60 9.18 -0.98
CA VAL A 83 10.46 8.63 -1.73
C VAL A 83 10.92 8.04 -3.06
N THR A 84 11.78 8.75 -3.78
CA THR A 84 12.32 8.29 -5.08
C THR A 84 13.12 7.00 -4.92
N PHE A 85 13.96 6.91 -3.89
CA PHE A 85 14.73 5.72 -3.58
C PHE A 85 13.82 4.52 -3.26
N GLY A 86 12.79 4.71 -2.44
CA GLY A 86 11.78 3.68 -2.18
C GLY A 86 11.03 3.26 -3.45
N ALA A 87 10.65 4.21 -4.30
CA ALA A 87 9.99 3.93 -5.57
C ALA A 87 10.87 3.10 -6.52
N ILE A 88 12.18 3.38 -6.59
CA ILE A 88 13.14 2.58 -7.38
C ILE A 88 13.20 1.13 -6.84
N ILE A 89 13.29 0.94 -5.53
CA ILE A 89 13.28 -0.39 -4.91
C ILE A 89 12.00 -1.15 -5.30
N VAL A 90 10.84 -0.51 -5.14
CA VAL A 90 9.55 -1.09 -5.50
C VAL A 90 9.49 -1.41 -7.00
N ALA A 91 9.94 -0.52 -7.87
CA ALA A 91 9.93 -0.72 -9.33
C ALA A 91 10.81 -1.91 -9.76
N LEU A 92 11.94 -2.13 -9.09
CA LEU A 92 12.82 -3.27 -9.36
C LEU A 92 12.28 -4.60 -8.82
N LEU A 93 11.60 -4.58 -7.67
CA LEU A 93 11.11 -5.78 -6.98
C LEU A 93 9.70 -6.19 -7.39
N SER A 94 8.84 -5.26 -7.81
CA SER A 94 7.43 -5.54 -8.12
C SER A 94 7.24 -6.55 -9.26
N PRO A 95 7.98 -6.48 -10.39
CA PRO A 95 7.79 -7.43 -11.50
C PRO A 95 8.12 -8.87 -11.09
N SER A 96 9.23 -9.08 -10.36
CA SER A 96 9.63 -10.41 -9.92
C SER A 96 8.65 -10.96 -8.87
N LEU A 97 8.20 -10.13 -7.94
CA LEU A 97 7.21 -10.52 -6.94
C LEU A 97 5.81 -10.76 -7.54
N GLY A 98 5.43 -10.03 -8.58
CA GLY A 98 4.17 -10.26 -9.30
C GLY A 98 4.11 -11.65 -9.93
N VAL A 99 5.16 -12.03 -10.68
CA VAL A 99 5.25 -13.38 -11.28
C VAL A 99 5.29 -14.48 -10.21
N ILE A 100 5.99 -14.23 -9.10
CA ILE A 100 6.00 -15.17 -7.96
C ILE A 100 4.60 -15.27 -7.33
N ALA A 101 3.89 -14.15 -7.18
CA ALA A 101 2.54 -14.12 -6.64
C ALA A 101 1.60 -14.97 -7.51
N ASP A 102 1.69 -14.87 -8.83
CA ASP A 102 0.79 -15.58 -9.75
C ASP A 102 1.05 -17.09 -9.80
N ARG A 103 2.26 -17.55 -9.45
CA ARG A 103 2.71 -18.94 -9.69
C ARG A 103 3.03 -19.77 -8.45
N LYS A 104 3.01 -19.18 -7.25
CA LYS A 104 3.27 -19.90 -5.99
C LYS A 104 2.13 -19.71 -4.98
N PRO A 105 1.72 -20.75 -4.22
CA PRO A 105 0.69 -20.68 -3.18
C PRO A 105 1.26 -20.05 -1.90
N ILE A 106 1.88 -18.88 -2.03
CA ILE A 106 2.49 -18.11 -0.93
C ILE A 106 1.93 -16.69 -0.87
N LYS A 107 0.83 -16.41 -1.58
CA LYS A 107 0.24 -15.07 -1.74
C LYS A 107 -0.07 -14.45 -0.38
N LYS A 108 -0.87 -15.14 0.43
CA LYS A 108 -1.31 -14.64 1.73
C LYS A 108 -0.19 -14.72 2.76
N ARG A 109 0.68 -15.72 2.72
CA ARG A 109 1.90 -15.75 3.57
C ARG A 109 2.79 -14.55 3.32
N THR A 110 3.09 -14.23 2.06
CA THR A 110 3.99 -13.13 1.69
C THR A 110 3.34 -11.78 1.95
N LEU A 111 2.04 -11.65 1.62
CA LEU A 111 1.23 -10.49 2.01
C LEU A 111 1.37 -10.23 3.51
N ARG A 112 1.14 -11.24 4.36
CA ARG A 112 1.23 -11.10 5.82
C ARG A 112 2.62 -10.69 6.29
N LEU A 113 3.68 -11.25 5.72
CA LEU A 113 5.05 -10.90 6.07
C LEU A 113 5.36 -9.44 5.74
N LEU A 114 4.99 -8.99 4.53
CA LEU A 114 5.20 -7.62 4.09
C LEU A 114 4.34 -6.63 4.89
N THR A 115 3.05 -6.93 5.11
CA THR A 115 2.19 -6.08 5.96
C THR A 115 2.76 -5.95 7.37
N ASN A 116 3.21 -7.05 7.98
CA ASN A 116 3.82 -7.01 9.32
C ASN A 116 5.14 -6.21 9.34
N LEU A 117 5.95 -6.31 8.29
CA LEU A 117 7.17 -5.51 8.15
C LEU A 117 6.85 -4.00 8.05
N GLY A 118 5.80 -3.66 7.30
CA GLY A 118 5.30 -2.28 7.22
C GLY A 118 4.80 -1.76 8.56
N ILE A 119 3.94 -2.52 9.23
CA ILE A 119 3.42 -2.19 10.57
C ILE A 119 4.56 -2.00 11.57
N PHE A 120 5.51 -2.95 11.61
CA PHE A 120 6.67 -2.87 12.49
C PHE A 120 7.46 -1.57 12.25
N SER A 121 7.70 -1.24 10.99
CA SER A 121 8.44 -0.04 10.61
C SER A 121 7.75 1.23 11.11
N VAL A 122 6.43 1.33 10.91
CA VAL A 122 5.63 2.48 11.36
C VAL A 122 5.61 2.60 12.89
N VAL A 123 5.49 1.49 13.61
CA VAL A 123 5.54 1.50 15.08
C VAL A 123 6.92 1.95 15.57
N VAL A 124 8.00 1.49 14.95
CA VAL A 124 9.36 1.92 15.29
C VAL A 124 9.57 3.41 15.00
N MET A 125 8.99 3.95 13.92
CA MET A 125 8.98 5.40 13.68
C MET A 125 8.33 6.17 14.83
N GLY A 126 7.28 5.64 15.43
CA GLY A 126 6.66 6.24 16.63
C GLY A 126 7.57 6.27 17.86
N LEU A 127 8.52 5.34 17.95
CA LEU A 127 9.52 5.28 19.03
C LEU A 127 10.74 6.20 18.77
N ALA A 128 10.83 6.81 17.59
CA ALA A 128 11.98 7.65 17.22
C ALA A 128 12.27 8.80 18.21
N PRO A 129 11.29 9.42 18.90
CA PRO A 129 11.61 10.48 19.87
C PRO A 129 12.45 10.04 21.06
N PHE A 130 12.52 8.74 21.35
CA PHE A 130 13.38 8.18 22.40
C PHE A 130 14.83 7.94 21.93
N LEU A 131 15.13 8.10 20.64
CA LEU A 131 16.49 7.96 20.10
C LEU A 131 17.31 9.25 20.29
N PRO A 132 18.66 9.18 20.25
CA PRO A 132 19.51 10.38 20.21
C PRO A 132 19.22 11.24 18.98
N VAL A 133 19.27 12.57 19.12
CA VAL A 133 18.89 13.56 18.08
C VAL A 133 19.57 13.29 16.74
N ASP A 134 20.87 12.96 16.76
CA ASP A 134 21.68 12.71 15.55
C ASP A 134 21.20 11.49 14.75
N LEU A 135 20.56 10.53 15.41
CA LEU A 135 20.05 9.29 14.80
C LEU A 135 18.56 9.37 14.45
N LYS A 136 17.81 10.34 14.99
CA LYS A 136 16.35 10.41 14.85
C LYS A 136 15.92 10.50 13.39
N TRP A 137 16.44 11.50 12.67
CA TRP A 137 15.98 11.78 11.31
C TRP A 137 16.38 10.68 10.32
N VAL A 138 17.60 10.14 10.44
CA VAL A 138 18.07 9.00 9.60
C VAL A 138 17.23 7.75 9.86
N CYS A 139 16.96 7.44 11.13
CA CYS A 139 16.12 6.30 11.51
C CYS A 139 14.71 6.42 10.90
N LEU A 140 14.10 7.60 10.98
CA LEU A 140 12.80 7.86 10.36
C LEU A 140 12.80 7.63 8.85
N LEU A 141 13.84 8.06 8.12
CA LEU A 141 13.95 7.82 6.68
C LEU A 141 14.07 6.33 6.34
N ILE A 142 14.91 5.59 7.08
CA ILE A 142 15.11 4.16 6.86
C ILE A 142 13.79 3.39 7.06
N PHE A 143 13.11 3.63 8.18
CA PHE A 143 11.85 2.94 8.46
C PHE A 143 10.69 3.45 7.58
N TYR A 144 10.71 4.71 7.15
CA TYR A 144 9.77 5.20 6.15
C TYR A 144 9.91 4.47 4.81
N VAL A 145 11.15 4.30 4.30
CA VAL A 145 11.42 3.52 3.08
C VAL A 145 10.98 2.08 3.28
N LEU A 146 11.31 1.48 4.43
CA LEU A 146 10.92 0.10 4.72
C LEU A 146 9.40 -0.06 4.75
N ALA A 147 8.68 0.86 5.37
CA ALA A 147 7.22 0.86 5.46
C ALA A 147 6.55 1.05 4.09
N THR A 148 7.00 2.04 3.32
CA THR A 148 6.45 2.34 1.99
C THR A 148 6.74 1.22 1.00
N CYS A 149 7.96 0.68 0.97
CA CYS A 149 8.29 -0.50 0.17
C CYS A 149 7.43 -1.70 0.56
N SER A 150 7.28 -1.97 1.87
CA SER A 150 6.45 -3.06 2.36
C SER A 150 4.98 -2.91 1.93
N ASN A 151 4.41 -1.71 2.03
CA ASN A 151 3.02 -1.44 1.60
C ASN A 151 2.82 -1.68 0.10
N ASN A 152 3.73 -1.16 -0.71
CA ASN A 152 3.64 -1.26 -2.17
C ASN A 152 3.82 -2.72 -2.63
N LEU A 153 4.82 -3.42 -2.09
CA LEU A 153 5.04 -4.83 -2.42
C LEU A 153 3.91 -5.72 -1.88
N ALA A 154 3.38 -5.44 -0.69
CA ALA A 154 2.21 -6.13 -0.16
C ALA A 154 0.99 -5.95 -1.08
N SER A 155 0.82 -4.77 -1.68
CA SER A 155 -0.28 -4.48 -2.60
C SER A 155 -0.25 -5.36 -3.85
N VAL A 156 0.92 -5.77 -4.33
CA VAL A 156 1.06 -6.74 -5.43
C VAL A 156 0.41 -8.09 -5.05
N PHE A 157 0.70 -8.59 -3.85
CA PHE A 157 0.10 -9.84 -3.36
C PHE A 157 -1.37 -9.70 -2.98
N TYR A 158 -1.78 -8.54 -2.48
CA TYR A 158 -3.17 -8.25 -2.17
C TYR A 158 -4.03 -8.27 -3.43
N ASN A 159 -3.60 -7.58 -4.49
CA ASN A 159 -4.33 -7.52 -5.75
C ASN A 159 -4.42 -8.90 -6.44
N SER A 160 -3.40 -9.76 -6.29
CA SER A 160 -3.44 -11.13 -6.85
C SER A 160 -4.38 -12.09 -6.10
N LEU A 161 -4.98 -11.67 -4.97
CA LEU A 161 -6.07 -12.40 -4.31
C LEU A 161 -7.42 -12.15 -4.99
N LEU A 162 -7.60 -11.02 -5.67
CA LEU A 162 -8.89 -10.60 -6.24
C LEU A 162 -9.53 -11.67 -7.16
N PRO A 163 -8.79 -12.32 -8.09
CA PRO A 163 -9.36 -13.37 -8.95
C PRO A 163 -9.85 -14.63 -8.20
N HIS A 164 -9.55 -14.77 -6.91
CA HIS A 164 -9.90 -15.95 -6.10
C HIS A 164 -11.10 -15.67 -5.16
N ILE A 165 -11.52 -14.41 -5.07
CA ILE A 165 -12.56 -13.93 -4.17
C ILE A 165 -13.92 -13.85 -4.89
N GLY A 166 -13.92 -13.48 -6.17
CA GLY A 166 -15.12 -13.38 -7.00
C GLY A 166 -14.88 -13.84 -8.43
N THR A 167 -15.94 -13.92 -9.22
CA THR A 167 -15.87 -14.24 -10.66
C THR A 167 -15.35 -13.05 -11.47
N GLU A 168 -14.96 -13.26 -12.74
CA GLU A 168 -14.45 -12.17 -13.61
C GLU A 168 -15.40 -10.97 -13.67
N ASP A 169 -16.71 -11.22 -13.70
CA ASP A 169 -17.74 -10.17 -13.74
C ASP A 169 -17.84 -9.40 -12.40
N GLU A 170 -17.54 -10.04 -11.28
CA GLU A 170 -17.63 -9.45 -9.93
C GLU A 170 -16.35 -8.68 -9.53
N MET A 171 -15.21 -8.94 -10.19
CA MET A 171 -13.90 -8.38 -9.81
C MET A 171 -13.89 -6.85 -9.78
N ASN A 172 -14.53 -6.20 -10.75
CA ASN A 172 -14.59 -4.74 -10.81
C ASN A 172 -15.37 -4.16 -9.61
N GLU A 173 -16.49 -4.77 -9.24
CA GLU A 173 -17.31 -4.32 -8.12
C GLU A 173 -16.61 -4.53 -6.78
N ILE A 174 -15.95 -5.68 -6.59
CA ILE A 174 -15.17 -5.97 -5.38
C ILE A 174 -13.99 -4.99 -5.24
N SER A 175 -13.28 -4.71 -6.34
CA SER A 175 -12.18 -3.74 -6.37
C SER A 175 -12.67 -2.33 -6.03
N ASN A 176 -13.78 -1.89 -6.65
CA ASN A 176 -14.36 -0.58 -6.38
C ASN A 176 -14.85 -0.44 -4.94
N LEU A 177 -15.42 -1.50 -4.37
CA LEU A 177 -15.78 -1.53 -2.95
C LEU A 177 -14.54 -1.38 -2.07
N GLY A 178 -13.48 -2.15 -2.34
CA GLY A 178 -12.20 -2.05 -1.64
C GLY A 178 -11.65 -0.64 -1.67
N PHE A 179 -11.53 -0.07 -2.87
CA PHE A 179 -11.07 1.30 -3.10
C PHE A 179 -11.92 2.33 -2.32
N ALA A 180 -13.25 2.29 -2.45
CA ALA A 180 -14.15 3.22 -1.75
C ALA A 180 -14.01 3.11 -0.22
N THR A 181 -13.91 1.89 0.32
CA THR A 181 -13.68 1.69 1.75
C THR A 181 -12.30 2.17 2.19
N GLY A 182 -11.28 2.04 1.33
CA GLY A 182 -9.94 2.58 1.54
C GLY A 182 -9.96 4.08 1.77
N TYR A 183 -10.62 4.86 0.89
CA TYR A 183 -10.76 6.31 1.08
C TYR A 183 -11.41 6.66 2.41
N VAL A 184 -12.50 5.99 2.76
CA VAL A 184 -13.17 6.26 4.04
C VAL A 184 -12.26 5.93 5.22
N GLY A 185 -11.58 4.78 5.19
CA GLY A 185 -10.67 4.36 6.26
C GLY A 185 -9.49 5.30 6.44
N GLY A 186 -8.87 5.72 5.33
CA GLY A 186 -7.81 6.72 5.32
C GLY A 186 -8.28 8.07 5.87
N CYS A 187 -9.41 8.58 5.40
CA CYS A 187 -9.97 9.84 5.88
C CYS A 187 -10.31 9.79 7.37
N VAL A 188 -10.93 8.70 7.86
CA VAL A 188 -11.29 8.55 9.27
C VAL A 188 -10.05 8.61 10.15
N LEU A 189 -9.02 7.83 9.82
CA LEU A 189 -7.79 7.82 10.63
C LEU A 189 -7.06 9.16 10.56
N LEU A 190 -6.97 9.77 9.37
CA LEU A 190 -6.34 11.08 9.21
C LEU A 190 -7.05 12.16 10.03
N VAL A 191 -8.38 12.20 10.03
CA VAL A 191 -9.16 13.16 10.84
C VAL A 191 -8.87 12.96 12.33
N ILE A 192 -8.77 11.71 12.80
CA ILE A 192 -8.41 11.40 14.19
C ILE A 192 -7.02 11.95 14.52
N HIS A 193 -6.02 11.74 13.66
CA HIS A 193 -4.67 12.27 13.88
C HIS A 193 -4.61 13.79 13.83
N LEU A 194 -5.30 14.43 12.88
CA LEU A 194 -5.36 15.90 12.81
C LEU A 194 -6.04 16.49 14.04
N ALA A 195 -7.14 15.91 14.51
CA ALA A 195 -7.81 16.33 15.73
C ALA A 195 -6.89 16.21 16.95
N LEU A 196 -6.11 15.11 17.04
CA LEU A 196 -5.13 14.90 18.10
C LEU A 196 -4.01 15.96 18.06
N LEU A 197 -3.46 16.21 16.87
CA LEU A 197 -2.39 17.21 16.68
C LEU A 197 -2.88 18.62 17.00
N LEU A 198 -4.04 19.01 16.48
CA LEU A 198 -4.62 20.33 16.75
C LEU A 198 -4.99 20.49 18.23
N GLY A 199 -5.61 19.47 18.84
CA GLY A 199 -6.02 19.50 20.25
C GLY A 199 -4.85 19.51 21.24
N SER A 200 -3.69 18.98 20.84
CA SER A 200 -2.46 18.99 21.63
C SER A 200 -1.57 20.21 21.38
N GLY A 201 -1.92 21.06 20.41
CA GLY A 201 -1.05 22.17 19.98
C GLY A 201 0.24 21.70 19.29
N PHE A 202 0.17 20.62 18.51
CA PHE A 202 1.30 19.99 17.81
C PHE A 202 2.42 19.51 18.75
N ALA A 203 2.05 18.99 19.91
CA ALA A 203 3.03 18.41 20.85
C ALA A 203 3.71 17.16 20.27
N ASP A 204 4.99 16.94 20.57
CA ASP A 204 5.79 15.81 20.07
C ASP A 204 5.13 14.45 20.33
N TRP A 205 4.51 14.27 21.51
CA TRP A 205 3.85 13.03 21.88
C TRP A 205 2.66 12.71 20.97
N ALA A 206 1.99 13.71 20.38
CA ALA A 206 0.86 13.53 19.49
C ALA A 206 1.30 12.99 18.12
N PHE A 207 2.50 13.36 17.66
CA PHE A 207 3.12 12.76 16.48
C PHE A 207 3.49 11.30 16.73
N THR A 208 4.14 10.99 17.86
CA THR A 208 4.41 9.60 18.28
C THR A 208 3.13 8.79 18.35
N ALA A 209 2.10 9.32 19.01
CA ALA A 209 0.81 8.65 19.12
C ALA A 209 0.24 8.35 17.73
N SER A 210 0.26 9.32 16.81
CA SER A 210 -0.23 9.15 15.43
C SER A 210 0.50 8.04 14.66
N MET A 211 1.82 7.92 14.81
CA MET A 211 2.57 6.82 14.18
C MET A 211 2.16 5.47 14.77
N VAL A 212 2.12 5.35 16.09
CA VAL A 212 1.77 4.09 16.77
C VAL A 212 0.34 3.68 16.45
N THR A 213 -0.62 4.61 16.51
CA THR A 213 -2.02 4.34 16.18
C THR A 213 -2.20 4.00 14.70
N THR A 214 -1.37 4.53 13.80
CA THR A 214 -1.36 4.08 12.39
C THR A 214 -0.97 2.61 12.28
N GLY A 215 0.10 2.19 12.95
CA GLY A 215 0.52 0.79 12.97
C GLY A 215 -0.56 -0.13 13.58
N LEU A 216 -1.17 0.29 14.68
CA LEU A 216 -2.27 -0.45 15.34
C LEU A 216 -3.53 -0.52 14.47
N TRP A 217 -3.89 0.56 13.77
CA TRP A 217 -5.00 0.59 12.82
C TRP A 217 -4.76 -0.40 11.68
N TRP A 218 -3.58 -0.31 11.07
CA TRP A 218 -3.22 -1.19 9.97
C TRP A 218 -3.24 -2.67 10.40
N TYR A 219 -2.64 -3.00 11.55
CA TYR A 219 -2.69 -4.36 12.10
C TYR A 219 -4.12 -4.82 12.42
N GLY A 220 -4.87 -3.97 13.12
CA GLY A 220 -6.20 -4.28 13.65
C GLY A 220 -7.22 -4.59 12.55
N PHE A 221 -7.08 -3.97 11.38
CA PHE A 221 -7.96 -4.24 10.24
C PHE A 221 -7.39 -5.31 9.29
N ALA A 222 -6.08 -5.34 9.04
CA ALA A 222 -5.47 -6.35 8.17
C ALA A 222 -5.59 -7.79 8.72
N ILE A 223 -5.71 -7.96 10.04
CA ILE A 223 -5.91 -9.28 10.66
C ILE A 223 -7.18 -9.98 10.15
N PHE A 224 -8.23 -9.22 9.80
CA PHE A 224 -9.46 -9.78 9.27
C PHE A 224 -9.23 -10.38 7.89
N THR A 225 -8.47 -9.70 7.02
CA THR A 225 -8.02 -10.22 5.72
C THR A 225 -7.31 -11.56 5.89
N PHE A 226 -6.35 -11.64 6.81
CA PHE A 226 -5.60 -12.88 7.07
C PHE A 226 -6.44 -14.00 7.68
N ARG A 227 -7.56 -13.68 8.32
CA ARG A 227 -8.43 -14.68 8.94
C ARG A 227 -9.57 -15.11 8.03
N TRP A 228 -9.98 -14.28 7.08
CA TRP A 228 -11.17 -14.48 6.27
C TRP A 228 -10.87 -14.95 4.86
N ILE A 229 -9.75 -14.57 4.28
CA ILE A 229 -9.35 -15.01 2.94
C ILE A 229 -8.50 -16.28 3.06
N PRO A 230 -8.94 -17.43 2.50
CA PRO A 230 -8.12 -18.64 2.47
C PRO A 230 -6.89 -18.46 1.57
N GLU A 231 -5.84 -19.25 1.79
CA GLU A 231 -4.71 -19.27 0.85
C GLU A 231 -5.21 -19.93 -0.45
N PRO A 232 -5.06 -19.28 -1.62
CA PRO A 232 -5.54 -19.87 -2.87
C PRO A 232 -4.72 -21.08 -3.30
N GLU A 233 -5.38 -22.10 -3.82
CA GLU A 233 -4.72 -23.23 -4.50
C GLU A 233 -4.20 -22.75 -5.86
N VAL A 234 -2.99 -23.15 -6.25
CA VAL A 234 -2.38 -22.75 -7.52
C VAL A 234 -2.58 -23.86 -8.55
N GLU A 235 -3.28 -23.55 -9.64
CA GLU A 235 -3.58 -24.51 -10.73
C GLU A 235 -2.32 -25.02 -11.47
N ASN A 236 -1.22 -24.25 -11.47
CA ASN A 236 0.06 -24.61 -12.11
C ASN A 236 1.27 -24.30 -11.20
N PRO A 237 1.59 -25.16 -10.22
CA PRO A 237 2.76 -24.96 -9.37
C PRO A 237 4.05 -25.10 -10.20
N MET A 238 4.91 -24.08 -10.22
CA MET A 238 6.30 -24.25 -10.70
C MET A 238 7.06 -25.20 -9.76
N GLU A 239 7.72 -26.22 -10.30
CA GLU A 239 8.79 -26.95 -9.60
C GLU A 239 9.84 -25.96 -9.06
N ASP A 240 10.43 -26.26 -7.92
CA ASP A 240 11.32 -25.42 -7.09
C ASP A 240 12.47 -24.75 -7.89
N LEU A 241 12.16 -23.65 -8.57
CA LEU A 241 13.16 -22.78 -9.17
C LEU A 241 13.64 -21.79 -8.11
N SER A 242 14.96 -21.66 -8.01
CA SER A 242 15.64 -20.72 -7.11
C SER A 242 15.11 -19.29 -7.32
N PHE A 243 15.18 -18.44 -6.30
CA PHE A 243 14.78 -17.01 -6.36
C PHE A 243 15.40 -16.30 -7.58
N ARG A 244 16.63 -16.67 -7.94
CA ARG A 244 17.36 -16.13 -9.09
C ARG A 244 16.76 -16.57 -10.43
N ASP A 245 16.34 -17.82 -10.54
CA ASP A 245 15.75 -18.38 -11.77
C ASP A 245 14.32 -17.87 -11.96
N SER A 246 13.57 -17.74 -10.86
CA SER A 246 12.25 -17.10 -10.85
C SER A 246 12.34 -15.63 -11.28
N THR A 247 13.34 -14.90 -10.78
CA THR A 247 13.57 -13.49 -11.18
C THR A 247 13.97 -13.39 -12.66
N LYS A 248 14.83 -14.30 -13.16
CA LYS A 248 15.26 -14.30 -14.56
C LYS A 248 14.11 -14.64 -15.52
N LEU A 249 13.26 -15.61 -15.17
CA LEU A 249 12.05 -15.94 -15.92
C LEU A 249 11.06 -14.79 -15.92
N ALA A 250 10.81 -14.16 -14.76
CA ALA A 250 9.92 -13.02 -14.65
C ALA A 250 10.37 -11.85 -15.53
N ILE A 251 11.66 -11.50 -15.47
CA ILE A 251 12.25 -10.46 -16.32
C ILE A 251 12.15 -10.86 -17.80
N SER A 252 12.41 -12.13 -18.14
CA SER A 252 12.33 -12.62 -19.51
C SER A 252 10.91 -12.55 -20.07
N GLU A 253 9.89 -12.89 -19.28
CA GLU A 253 8.49 -12.82 -19.70
C GLU A 253 8.03 -11.37 -19.88
N VAL A 254 8.32 -10.50 -18.91
CA VAL A 254 8.04 -9.06 -19.04
C VAL A 254 8.73 -8.50 -20.29
N MET A 255 9.99 -8.87 -20.53
CA MET A 255 10.73 -8.43 -21.72
C MET A 255 10.14 -9.02 -23.01
N SER A 256 9.64 -10.26 -22.98
CA SER A 256 8.96 -10.90 -24.13
C SER A 256 7.65 -10.20 -24.45
N THR A 257 6.80 -9.94 -23.46
CA THR A 257 5.54 -9.20 -23.61
C THR A 257 5.80 -7.78 -24.10
N LEU A 258 6.82 -7.10 -23.58
CA LEU A 258 7.24 -5.78 -24.07
C LEU A 258 7.78 -5.84 -25.51
N ARG A 259 8.45 -6.93 -25.89
CA ARG A 259 8.93 -7.13 -27.28
C ARG A 259 7.78 -7.36 -28.26
N GLU A 260 6.65 -7.87 -27.77
CA GLU A 260 5.38 -8.00 -28.52
C GLU A 260 4.53 -6.71 -28.55
N TYR A 261 5.08 -5.54 -28.18
CA TYR A 261 4.34 -4.26 -28.20
C TYR A 261 3.63 -3.95 -29.53
N LYS A 262 4.12 -4.50 -30.66
CA LYS A 262 3.50 -4.32 -31.98
C LYS A 262 2.11 -4.96 -32.08
N ASN A 263 1.83 -6.00 -31.30
CA ASN A 263 0.52 -6.67 -31.25
C ASN A 263 -0.49 -5.87 -30.41
N PHE A 264 -0.03 -5.04 -29.48
CA PHE A 264 -0.86 -4.27 -28.56
C PHE A 264 -0.56 -2.76 -28.60
N ARG A 265 -0.39 -2.19 -29.81
CA ARG A 265 -0.06 -0.77 -29.99
C ARG A 265 -0.96 0.19 -29.23
N THR A 266 -2.27 -0.07 -29.22
CA THR A 266 -3.26 0.77 -28.52
C THR A 266 -3.07 0.72 -27.01
N LEU A 267 -2.81 -0.46 -26.44
CA LEU A 267 -2.53 -0.61 -25.01
C LEU A 267 -1.21 0.06 -24.63
N PHE A 268 -0.18 -0.07 -25.48
CA PHE A 268 1.12 0.55 -25.26
C PHE A 268 1.04 2.08 -25.30
N LEU A 269 0.34 2.65 -26.29
CA LEU A 269 0.06 4.08 -26.38
C LEU A 269 -0.77 4.57 -25.19
N TYR A 270 -1.75 3.78 -24.74
CA TYR A 270 -2.53 4.08 -23.55
C TYR A 270 -1.65 4.15 -22.29
N ILE A 271 -0.73 3.20 -22.09
CA ILE A 271 0.21 3.20 -20.95
C ILE A 271 1.13 4.42 -21.00
N ILE A 272 1.66 4.79 -22.18
CA ILE A 272 2.48 6.01 -22.33
C ILE A 272 1.68 7.26 -22.02
N ALA A 273 0.44 7.35 -22.54
CA ALA A 273 -0.43 8.48 -22.26
C ALA A 273 -0.74 8.59 -20.76
N TYR A 274 -1.12 7.48 -20.13
CA TYR A 274 -1.37 7.40 -18.68
C TYR A 274 -0.12 7.72 -17.83
N PHE A 275 1.08 7.47 -18.34
CA PHE A 275 2.31 7.84 -17.62
C PHE A 275 2.62 9.34 -17.70
N LEU A 276 2.23 10.01 -18.79
CA LEU A 276 2.54 11.42 -19.04
C LEU A 276 1.45 12.38 -18.56
N PHE A 277 0.22 11.90 -18.38
CA PHE A 277 -0.97 12.68 -18.02
C PHE A 277 -1.63 12.13 -16.76
#